data_AF-A0A9N7QQK3-F1
#
_entry.id   AF-A0A9N7QQK3-F1
#
_cell.length_a   1.000
_cell.length_b   1.000
_cell.length_c   1.000
_cell.angle_alpha   90.00
_cell.angle_beta   90.00
_cell.angle_gamma   90.00
#
_symmetry.space_group_name_H-M   'P 1'
#
loop_
_entity.id
_entity.type
_entity.pdbx_description
1 polymer ?
#
loop_
_entity_poly.entity_id
_entity_poly.type
_entity_poly.pdbx_seq_one_letter_code
_entity_poly.pdbx_strand_id
1 'polypeptide(L)'
;MEPVFAALNIAPDAVGPVPEVATWGPDFCGRYEWLFAALRHELADWQYELNGVLGLRNPAEQSRRVARGTALGAALDRAFDAAFDLDILVNLFGEGATANRVEPFARHFARRTRHVLATQPAADNPYLWQLLAGRYPGVTVPWLAHKAPVVDLPEITFTQNTMDAALGVLPRGGFDIVHLSNILDWLTPEEALITLARAYHALRPGGIVVVRQLNSTLDVRGCGPDFRWDPAADELHRRDRSFFYRALHVGVKP
;
A
#
# COMPACT_ATOMS: atom_id res chain seq x y z
N MET A 1 -9.56 12.73 24.60
CA MET A 1 -8.37 12.34 23.82
C MET A 1 -7.27 13.39 23.88
N GLU A 2 -7.58 14.69 23.83
CA GLU A 2 -6.60 15.78 23.97
C GLU A 2 -5.58 15.64 25.12
N PRO A 3 -5.97 15.30 26.38
CA PRO A 3 -5.00 15.12 27.45
C PRO A 3 -4.08 13.90 27.25
N VAL A 4 -4.51 12.88 26.49
CA VAL A 4 -3.67 11.73 26.12
C VAL A 4 -2.68 12.12 25.03
N PHE A 5 -3.09 12.91 24.04
CA PHE A 5 -2.21 13.34 22.94
C PHE A 5 -1.16 14.34 23.42
N ALA A 6 -1.55 15.24 24.33
CA ALA A 6 -0.62 16.13 25.02
C ALA A 6 0.42 15.34 25.84
N ALA A 7 0.00 14.29 26.55
CA ALA A 7 0.92 13.42 27.30
C ALA A 7 1.88 12.62 26.39
N LEU A 8 1.52 12.39 25.13
CA LEU A 8 2.32 11.70 24.13
C LEU A 8 3.10 12.64 23.20
N ASN A 9 2.98 13.96 23.38
CA ASN A 9 3.54 14.98 22.48
C ASN A 9 3.11 14.78 21.01
N ILE A 10 1.87 14.36 20.81
CA ILE A 10 1.25 14.12 19.50
C ILE A 10 0.31 15.29 19.21
N ALA A 11 0.33 15.82 17.99
CA ALA A 11 -0.60 16.88 17.60
C ALA A 11 -2.07 16.41 17.76
N PRO A 12 -3.01 17.28 18.20
CA PRO A 12 -4.41 16.90 18.42
C PRO A 12 -5.09 16.21 17.23
N ASP A 13 -4.62 16.49 16.02
CA ASP A 13 -5.10 16.01 14.74
C ASP A 13 -4.16 14.99 14.06
N ALA A 14 -3.13 14.49 14.76
CA ALA A 14 -2.13 13.60 14.17
C ALA A 14 -2.71 12.27 13.64
N VAL A 15 -3.86 11.85 14.17
CA VAL A 15 -4.62 10.67 13.70
C VAL A 15 -5.83 11.05 12.85
N GLY A 16 -5.94 12.32 12.47
CA GLY A 16 -7.13 12.95 11.91
C GLY A 16 -7.90 13.76 12.97
N PRO A 17 -8.90 14.55 12.55
CA PRO A 17 -9.71 15.34 13.46
C PRO A 17 -10.44 14.44 14.47
N VAL A 18 -10.36 14.78 15.76
CA VAL A 18 -10.81 13.93 16.87
C VAL A 18 -12.29 13.50 16.77
N PRO A 19 -13.26 14.37 16.40
CA PRO A 19 -14.66 13.98 16.26
C PRO A 19 -14.86 12.89 15.19
N GLU A 20 -14.15 13.01 14.07
CA GLU A 20 -14.19 12.12 12.93
C GLU A 20 -13.57 10.78 13.29
N VAL A 21 -12.41 10.79 13.95
CA VAL A 21 -11.76 9.56 14.45
C VAL A 21 -12.62 8.85 15.48
N ALA A 22 -13.29 9.58 16.37
CA ALA A 22 -14.21 8.99 17.34
C ALA A 22 -15.46 8.38 16.69
N THR A 23 -15.91 8.95 15.58
CA THR A 23 -17.13 8.51 14.86
C THR A 23 -16.84 7.33 13.94
N TRP A 24 -15.75 7.40 13.18
CA TRP A 24 -15.45 6.48 12.09
C TRP A 24 -14.32 5.50 12.43
N GLY A 25 -13.48 5.84 13.40
CA GLY A 25 -12.27 5.09 13.72
C GLY A 25 -11.05 5.56 12.91
N PRO A 26 -9.82 5.32 13.41
CA PRO A 26 -8.60 5.76 12.74
C PRO A 26 -8.43 5.15 11.35
N ASP A 27 -8.97 3.95 11.12
CA ASP A 27 -8.96 3.23 9.83
C ASP A 27 -9.81 3.87 8.72
N PHE A 28 -10.48 4.98 9.02
CA PHE A 28 -11.33 5.73 8.08
C PHE A 28 -10.94 7.21 7.96
N CYS A 29 -9.92 7.66 8.70
CA CYS A 29 -9.54 9.08 8.75
C CYS A 29 -8.19 9.38 8.10
N GLY A 30 -7.47 8.37 7.61
CA GLY A 30 -6.20 8.56 6.92
C GLY A 30 -6.35 9.14 5.51
N ARG A 31 -5.24 9.61 4.94
CA ARG A 31 -5.23 10.30 3.63
C ARG A 31 -5.76 9.40 2.50
N TYR A 32 -5.47 8.09 2.54
CA TYR A 32 -5.99 7.15 1.55
C TYR A 32 -7.48 6.86 1.75
N GLU A 33 -7.94 6.85 2.98
CA GLU A 33 -9.34 6.61 3.34
C GLU A 33 -10.24 7.71 2.79
N TRP A 34 -9.77 8.95 2.77
CA TRP A 34 -10.43 10.06 2.08
C TRP A 34 -10.54 9.85 0.57
N LEU A 35 -9.47 9.36 -0.08
CA LEU A 35 -9.49 9.00 -1.50
C LEU A 35 -10.48 7.86 -1.77
N PHE A 36 -10.53 6.85 -0.89
CA PHE A 36 -11.46 5.75 -1.02
C PHE A 36 -12.91 6.21 -0.79
N ALA A 37 -13.14 7.13 0.14
CA ALA A 37 -14.45 7.74 0.34
C ALA A 37 -14.91 8.53 -0.89
N ALA A 38 -14.02 9.33 -1.49
CA ALA A 38 -14.29 10.04 -2.74
C ALA A 38 -14.59 9.07 -3.89
N LEU A 39 -13.78 8.00 -4.04
CA LEU A 39 -14.02 6.95 -5.04
C LEU A 39 -15.41 6.33 -4.88
N ARG A 40 -15.81 6.00 -3.65
CA ARG A 40 -17.14 5.41 -3.37
C ARG A 40 -18.28 6.40 -3.59
N HIS A 41 -18.05 7.70 -3.34
CA HIS A 41 -19.02 8.74 -3.63
C HIS A 41 -19.33 8.80 -5.12
N GLU A 42 -18.30 8.80 -5.97
CA GLU A 42 -18.44 8.76 -7.44
C GLU A 42 -19.12 7.47 -7.94
N LEU A 43 -19.05 6.39 -7.15
CA LEU A 43 -19.65 5.09 -7.46
C LEU A 43 -20.99 4.86 -6.76
N ALA A 44 -21.61 5.87 -6.14
CA ALA A 44 -22.82 5.72 -5.35
C ALA A 44 -23.97 5.06 -6.13
N ASP A 45 -24.18 5.47 -7.39
CA ASP A 45 -25.22 4.91 -8.26
C ASP A 45 -24.93 3.47 -8.74
N TRP A 46 -23.71 2.98 -8.53
CA TRP A 46 -23.24 1.66 -9.00
C TRP A 46 -23.10 0.65 -7.86
N GLN A 47 -23.56 0.99 -6.65
CA GLN A 47 -23.37 0.15 -5.47
C GLN A 47 -24.00 -1.25 -5.61
N TYR A 48 -25.14 -1.36 -6.29
CA TYR A 48 -25.80 -2.66 -6.49
C TYR A 48 -24.93 -3.58 -7.36
N GLU A 49 -24.49 -3.09 -8.51
CA GLU A 49 -23.63 -3.82 -9.44
C GLU A 49 -22.27 -4.14 -8.82
N LEU A 50 -21.68 -3.19 -8.08
CA LEU A 50 -20.41 -3.38 -7.38
C LEU A 50 -20.50 -4.45 -6.30
N ASN A 51 -21.51 -4.42 -5.44
CA ASN A 51 -21.74 -5.48 -4.46
C ASN A 51 -21.95 -6.83 -5.17
N GLY A 52 -22.65 -6.83 -6.31
CA GLY A 52 -22.82 -8.00 -7.16
C GLY A 52 -21.49 -8.57 -7.68
N VAL A 53 -20.53 -7.73 -8.07
CA VAL A 53 -19.18 -8.15 -8.49
C VAL A 53 -18.35 -8.61 -7.29
N LEU A 54 -18.37 -7.85 -6.20
CA LEU A 54 -17.60 -8.11 -4.98
C LEU A 54 -18.01 -9.42 -4.31
N GLY A 55 -19.27 -9.85 -4.46
CA GLY A 55 -19.76 -11.13 -3.95
C GLY A 55 -19.36 -12.34 -4.80
N LEU A 56 -18.74 -12.16 -5.97
CA LEU A 56 -18.35 -13.27 -6.83
C LEU A 56 -17.08 -13.95 -6.34
N ARG A 57 -16.99 -15.24 -6.69
CA ARG A 57 -15.77 -16.05 -6.54
C ARG A 57 -15.15 -16.46 -7.88
N ASN A 58 -15.80 -16.13 -8.99
CA ASN A 58 -15.35 -16.48 -10.33
C ASN A 58 -14.66 -15.25 -10.98
N PRO A 59 -13.32 -15.25 -11.11
CA PRO A 59 -12.59 -14.11 -11.68
C PRO A 59 -12.94 -13.81 -13.14
N ALA A 60 -13.33 -14.81 -13.94
CA ALA A 60 -13.73 -14.59 -15.33
C ALA A 60 -15.03 -13.77 -15.42
N GLU A 61 -16.01 -14.09 -14.56
CA GLU A 61 -17.27 -13.36 -14.50
C GLU A 61 -17.09 -11.95 -13.88
N GLN A 62 -16.26 -11.83 -12.84
CA GLN A 62 -15.86 -10.54 -12.29
C GLN A 62 -15.27 -9.63 -13.37
N SER A 63 -14.27 -10.14 -14.11
CA SER A 63 -13.60 -9.43 -15.19
C SER A 63 -14.57 -9.00 -16.29
N ARG A 64 -15.48 -9.88 -16.70
CA ARG A 64 -16.51 -9.57 -17.72
C ARG A 64 -17.38 -8.38 -17.31
N ARG A 65 -17.81 -8.31 -16.04
CA ARG A 65 -18.70 -7.25 -15.54
C ARG A 65 -18.02 -5.87 -15.43
N VAL A 66 -16.72 -5.84 -15.10
CA VAL A 66 -15.95 -4.60 -14.93
C VAL A 66 -15.09 -4.21 -16.14
N ALA A 67 -15.23 -4.94 -17.25
CA ALA A 67 -14.51 -4.67 -18.48
C ALA A 67 -14.78 -3.23 -18.96
N ARG A 68 -13.77 -2.57 -19.55
CA ARG A 68 -13.84 -1.15 -19.96
C ARG A 68 -15.01 -0.81 -20.89
N GLY A 69 -15.52 -1.79 -21.64
CA GLY A 69 -16.67 -1.61 -22.53
C GLY A 69 -18.03 -1.69 -21.84
N THR A 70 -18.10 -1.99 -20.54
CA THR A 70 -19.35 -2.01 -19.78
C THR A 70 -19.59 -0.66 -19.11
N ALA A 71 -20.85 -0.37 -18.78
CA ALA A 71 -21.20 0.87 -18.11
C ALA A 71 -20.55 0.98 -16.71
N LEU A 72 -20.51 -0.13 -15.96
CA LEU A 72 -19.79 -0.22 -14.68
C LEU A 72 -18.28 -0.02 -14.86
N GLY A 73 -17.68 -0.63 -15.90
CA GLY A 73 -16.27 -0.46 -16.20
C GLY A 73 -15.91 0.99 -16.49
N ALA A 74 -16.74 1.69 -17.26
CA ALA A 74 -16.56 3.11 -17.53
C ALA A 74 -16.76 3.99 -16.28
N ALA A 75 -17.71 3.65 -15.42
CA ALA A 75 -17.92 4.34 -14.14
C ALA A 75 -16.72 4.19 -13.21
N LEU A 76 -16.14 2.98 -13.12
CA LEU A 76 -14.91 2.75 -12.38
C LEU A 76 -13.76 3.65 -12.86
N ASP A 77 -13.54 3.75 -14.17
CA ASP A 77 -12.47 4.62 -14.70
C ASP A 77 -12.69 6.08 -14.35
N ARG A 78 -13.92 6.61 -14.50
CA ARG A 78 -14.25 7.99 -14.12
C ARG A 78 -14.05 8.24 -12.63
N ALA A 79 -14.48 7.30 -11.79
CA ALA A 79 -14.35 7.42 -10.35
C ALA A 79 -12.87 7.42 -9.91
N PHE A 80 -12.03 6.59 -10.53
CA PHE A 80 -10.59 6.63 -10.28
C PHE A 80 -9.95 7.94 -10.77
N ASP A 81 -10.35 8.44 -11.94
CA ASP A 81 -9.85 9.72 -12.47
C ASP A 81 -10.18 10.88 -11.53
N ALA A 82 -11.40 10.92 -10.99
CA ALA A 82 -11.84 11.96 -10.07
C ALA A 82 -11.16 11.84 -8.69
N ALA A 83 -11.10 10.63 -8.12
CA ALA A 83 -10.60 10.44 -6.77
C ALA A 83 -9.07 10.46 -6.67
N PHE A 84 -8.35 10.00 -7.71
CA PHE A 84 -6.88 9.88 -7.71
C PHE A 84 -6.22 10.82 -8.74
N ASP A 85 -6.82 11.99 -8.92
CA ASP A 85 -6.22 13.07 -9.70
C ASP A 85 -4.86 13.48 -9.11
N LEU A 86 -3.94 13.90 -9.98
CA LEU A 86 -2.57 14.22 -9.58
C LEU A 86 -2.52 15.38 -8.59
N ASP A 87 -3.32 16.43 -8.79
CA ASP A 87 -3.25 17.62 -7.93
C ASP A 87 -3.74 17.30 -6.52
N ILE A 88 -4.76 16.44 -6.41
CA ILE A 88 -5.24 15.89 -5.13
C ILE A 88 -4.10 15.12 -4.44
N LEU A 89 -3.40 14.25 -5.18
CA LEU A 89 -2.33 13.42 -4.63
C LEU A 89 -1.11 14.26 -4.21
N VAL A 90 -0.75 15.29 -4.98
CA VAL A 90 0.32 16.23 -4.62
C VAL A 90 -0.05 16.99 -3.35
N ASN A 91 -1.30 17.46 -3.23
CA ASN A 91 -1.76 18.13 -2.02
C ASN A 91 -1.74 17.21 -0.79
N LEU A 92 -2.07 15.93 -0.96
CA LEU A 92 -2.10 14.96 0.15
C LEU A 92 -0.73 14.43 0.51
N PHE A 93 0.14 14.14 -0.46
CA PHE A 93 1.38 13.39 -0.22
C PHE A 93 2.66 14.16 -0.58
N GLY A 94 2.53 15.31 -1.23
CA GLY A 94 3.64 16.12 -1.71
C GLY A 94 4.13 15.71 -3.11
N GLU A 95 4.86 16.62 -3.74
CA GLU A 95 5.40 16.43 -5.09
C GLU A 95 6.36 15.24 -5.17
N GLY A 96 7.27 15.11 -4.18
CA GLY A 96 8.26 14.02 -4.17
C GLY A 96 7.62 12.64 -4.18
N ALA A 97 6.52 12.46 -3.45
CA ALA A 97 5.81 11.18 -3.38
C ALA A 97 5.12 10.76 -4.70
N THR A 98 4.95 11.70 -5.63
CA THR A 98 4.21 11.52 -6.89
C THR A 98 5.07 11.72 -8.14
N ALA A 99 6.35 12.07 -7.97
CA ALA A 99 7.24 12.53 -9.02
C ALA A 99 7.59 11.44 -10.05
N ASN A 100 8.02 10.26 -9.60
CA ASN A 100 8.55 9.22 -10.51
C ASN A 100 7.50 8.22 -11.01
N ARG A 101 6.25 8.68 -11.15
CA ARG A 101 5.15 7.84 -11.65
C ARG A 101 5.34 7.52 -13.13
N VAL A 102 5.09 6.27 -13.51
CA VAL A 102 5.19 5.78 -14.90
C VAL A 102 3.92 6.06 -15.69
N GLU A 103 2.78 6.06 -14.99
CA GLU A 103 1.47 6.41 -15.53
C GLU A 103 0.68 7.23 -14.50
N PRO A 104 -0.41 7.92 -14.89
CA PRO A 104 -1.29 8.57 -13.94
C PRO A 104 -1.78 7.58 -12.87
N PHE A 105 -1.79 8.00 -11.60
CA PHE A 105 -2.16 7.12 -10.48
C PHE A 105 -3.56 6.53 -10.64
N ALA A 106 -4.53 7.32 -11.09
CA ALA A 106 -5.87 6.85 -11.44
C ALA A 106 -5.84 5.64 -12.40
N ARG A 107 -5.01 5.68 -13.45
CA ARG A 107 -4.87 4.59 -14.42
C ARG A 107 -4.19 3.37 -13.83
N HIS A 108 -3.13 3.58 -13.06
CA HIS A 108 -2.46 2.50 -12.33
C HIS A 108 -3.43 1.79 -11.39
N PHE A 109 -4.12 2.53 -10.50
CA PHE A 109 -5.05 1.94 -9.53
C PHE A 109 -6.27 1.28 -10.19
N ALA A 110 -6.84 1.87 -11.25
CA ALA A 110 -7.92 1.24 -12.01
C ALA A 110 -7.45 -0.07 -12.67
N ARG A 111 -6.23 -0.09 -13.24
CA ARG A 111 -5.63 -1.28 -13.84
C ARG A 111 -5.36 -2.36 -12.80
N ARG A 112 -4.78 -2.01 -11.65
CA ARG A 112 -4.50 -2.95 -10.55
C ARG A 112 -5.78 -3.50 -9.93
N THR A 113 -6.82 -2.67 -9.81
CA THR A 113 -8.16 -3.10 -9.37
C THR A 113 -8.78 -4.12 -10.32
N ARG A 114 -8.72 -3.86 -11.64
CA ARG A 114 -9.18 -4.86 -12.63
C ARG A 114 -8.32 -6.12 -12.65
N HIS A 115 -7.01 -5.99 -12.43
CA HIS A 115 -6.12 -7.14 -12.35
C HIS A 115 -6.52 -8.07 -11.21
N VAL A 116 -6.70 -7.56 -9.98
CA VAL A 116 -7.11 -8.41 -8.85
C VAL A 116 -8.49 -9.03 -9.06
N LEU A 117 -9.43 -8.29 -9.66
CA LEU A 117 -10.75 -8.81 -10.06
C LEU A 117 -10.66 -9.90 -11.14
N ALA A 118 -9.61 -9.94 -11.94
CA ALA A 118 -9.41 -10.94 -12.97
C ALA A 118 -8.60 -12.16 -12.50
N THR A 119 -7.88 -12.06 -11.38
CA THR A 119 -6.97 -13.12 -10.91
C THR A 119 -7.35 -13.74 -9.57
N GLN A 120 -8.17 -13.07 -8.76
CA GLN A 120 -8.52 -13.52 -7.42
C GLN A 120 -10.04 -13.44 -7.17
N PRO A 121 -10.62 -14.33 -6.35
CA PRO A 121 -12.00 -14.20 -5.87
C PRO A 121 -12.23 -12.88 -5.14
N ALA A 122 -13.16 -12.05 -5.62
CA ALA A 122 -13.44 -10.77 -5.00
C ALA A 122 -14.05 -10.94 -3.60
N ALA A 123 -14.88 -11.97 -3.42
CA ALA A 123 -15.57 -12.28 -2.15
C ALA A 123 -14.62 -12.49 -0.96
N ASP A 124 -13.38 -12.88 -1.22
CA ASP A 124 -12.41 -13.25 -0.20
C ASP A 124 -11.30 -12.18 -0.01
N ASN A 125 -11.37 -11.05 -0.74
CA ASN A 125 -10.38 -9.99 -0.67
C ASN A 125 -10.87 -8.79 0.19
N PRO A 126 -10.44 -8.66 1.45
CA PRO A 126 -10.91 -7.59 2.34
C PRO A 126 -10.52 -6.18 1.88
N TYR A 127 -9.36 -6.02 1.26
CA TYR A 127 -8.85 -4.72 0.83
C TYR A 127 -9.60 -4.19 -0.38
N LEU A 128 -10.00 -5.07 -1.29
CA LEU A 128 -10.83 -4.71 -2.44
C LEU A 128 -12.23 -4.24 -1.99
N TRP A 129 -12.80 -4.92 -1.00
CA TRP A 129 -14.06 -4.53 -0.38
C TRP A 129 -13.94 -3.21 0.39
N GLN A 130 -12.85 -2.99 1.12
CA GLN A 130 -12.59 -1.71 1.80
C GLN A 130 -12.53 -0.56 0.78
N LEU A 131 -11.80 -0.74 -0.32
CA LEU A 131 -11.70 0.24 -1.40
C LEU A 131 -13.07 0.59 -1.99
N LEU A 132 -13.80 -0.42 -2.47
CA LEU A 132 -15.00 -0.23 -3.30
C LEU A 132 -16.32 -0.15 -2.52
N ALA A 133 -16.39 -0.73 -1.31
CA ALA A 133 -17.60 -0.79 -0.50
C ALA A 133 -17.44 -0.20 0.91
N GLY A 134 -16.22 0.19 1.32
CA GLY A 134 -15.98 0.85 2.61
C GLY A 134 -16.17 -0.08 3.81
N ARG A 135 -16.17 -1.39 3.60
CA ARG A 135 -16.38 -2.41 4.63
C ARG A 135 -15.60 -3.67 4.28
N TYR A 136 -15.40 -4.55 5.25
CA TYR A 136 -14.81 -5.86 5.00
C TYR A 136 -15.91 -6.87 4.63
N PRO A 137 -15.59 -7.91 3.84
CA PRO A 137 -16.48 -9.05 3.71
C PRO A 137 -16.56 -9.79 5.05
N GLY A 138 -17.55 -10.65 5.24
CA GLY A 138 -17.69 -11.49 6.45
C GLY A 138 -16.63 -12.58 6.57
N VAL A 139 -15.41 -12.36 6.09
CA VAL A 139 -14.28 -13.29 6.13
C VAL A 139 -13.30 -12.86 7.22
N THR A 140 -12.83 -13.82 8.00
CA THR A 140 -11.76 -13.57 8.97
C THR A 140 -10.45 -13.36 8.22
N VAL A 141 -9.81 -12.21 8.44
CA VAL A 141 -8.48 -11.97 7.90
C VAL A 141 -7.47 -12.93 8.54
N PRO A 142 -6.57 -13.57 7.77
CA PRO A 142 -5.69 -14.63 8.28
C PRO A 142 -4.85 -14.23 9.50
N TRP A 143 -4.39 -12.97 9.56
CA TRP A 143 -3.57 -12.51 10.69
C TRP A 143 -4.34 -12.37 12.01
N LEU A 144 -5.66 -12.17 11.96
CA LEU A 144 -6.50 -12.22 13.17
C LEU A 144 -6.83 -13.65 13.60
N ALA A 145 -6.72 -14.62 12.69
CA ALA A 145 -6.91 -16.04 13.00
C ALA A 145 -5.66 -16.68 13.63
N HIS A 146 -4.49 -16.05 13.49
CA HIS A 146 -3.29 -16.48 14.19
C HIS A 146 -3.42 -16.17 15.69
N LYS A 147 -3.23 -17.18 16.54
CA LYS A 147 -3.03 -16.94 17.97
C LYS A 147 -1.85 -16.00 18.11
N ALA A 148 -2.04 -14.86 18.80
CA ALA A 148 -0.97 -13.93 19.12
C ALA A 148 0.19 -14.72 19.73
N PRO A 149 1.34 -14.84 19.06
CA PRO A 149 2.41 -15.72 19.51
C PRO A 149 3.17 -15.13 20.70
N VAL A 150 2.95 -13.85 21.02
CA VAL A 150 3.79 -13.10 21.94
C VAL A 150 3.00 -12.69 23.18
N VAL A 151 3.47 -13.17 24.32
CA VAL A 151 2.98 -12.79 25.66
C VAL A 151 3.50 -11.38 26.03
N ASP A 152 4.63 -10.98 25.44
CA ASP A 152 5.26 -9.67 25.63
C ASP A 152 5.25 -8.86 24.33
N LEU A 153 4.84 -7.59 24.38
CA LEU A 153 4.94 -6.72 23.22
C LEU A 153 6.42 -6.43 22.91
N PRO A 154 6.82 -6.38 21.62
CA PRO A 154 8.18 -6.01 21.27
C PRO A 154 8.48 -4.56 21.68
N GLU A 155 9.76 -4.25 21.92
CA GLU A 155 10.19 -2.86 22.04
C GLU A 155 10.01 -2.17 20.68
N ILE A 156 9.26 -1.07 20.68
CA ILE A 156 9.03 -0.27 19.47
C ILE A 156 9.76 1.06 19.63
N THR A 157 10.69 1.32 18.70
CA THR A 157 11.37 2.60 18.59
C THR A 157 10.88 3.35 17.35
N PHE A 158 10.77 4.67 17.47
CA PHE A 158 10.32 5.54 16.39
C PHE A 158 11.38 6.60 16.10
N THR A 159 11.56 6.94 14.83
CA THR A 159 12.47 7.99 14.38
C THR A 159 11.81 8.77 13.26
N GLN A 160 11.82 10.11 13.37
CA GLN A 160 11.31 11.00 12.34
C GLN A 160 12.47 11.56 11.53
N ASN A 161 12.74 10.97 10.38
CA ASN A 161 13.79 11.39 9.44
C ASN A 161 13.43 10.94 8.02
N THR A 162 14.17 11.42 7.02
CA THR A 162 14.18 10.75 5.71
C THR A 162 14.74 9.34 5.86
N MET A 163 14.29 8.40 5.01
CA MET A 163 14.69 7.00 5.12
C MET A 163 16.20 6.81 5.01
N ASP A 164 16.84 7.54 4.09
CA ASP A 164 18.28 7.49 3.94
C ASP A 164 18.97 7.93 5.23
N ALA A 165 18.59 9.07 5.84
CA ALA A 165 19.20 9.60 7.05
C ALA A 165 18.97 8.65 8.25
N ALA A 166 17.76 8.10 8.36
CA ALA A 166 17.43 7.11 9.37
C ALA A 166 18.32 5.86 9.26
N LEU A 167 18.49 5.32 8.05
CA LEU A 167 19.36 4.16 7.83
C LEU A 167 20.85 4.50 8.01
N GLY A 168 21.25 5.75 7.75
CA GLY A 168 22.65 6.20 7.79
C GLY A 168 23.28 6.19 9.18
N VAL A 169 22.46 6.23 10.23
CA VAL A 169 22.92 6.21 11.63
C VAL A 169 22.78 4.84 12.30
N LEU A 170 22.20 3.85 11.61
CA LEU A 170 22.00 2.51 12.17
C LEU A 170 23.32 1.74 12.26
N PRO A 171 23.49 0.90 13.30
CA PRO A 171 24.64 0.02 13.39
C PRO A 171 24.68 -0.98 12.23
N ARG A 172 25.89 -1.29 11.78
CA ARG A 172 26.09 -2.31 10.74
C ARG A 172 25.72 -3.68 11.29
N GLY A 173 24.92 -4.45 10.54
CA GLY A 173 24.56 -5.80 10.95
C GLY A 173 23.57 -5.90 12.11
N GLY A 174 22.88 -4.81 12.46
CA GLY A 174 21.94 -4.78 13.59
C GLY A 174 20.56 -5.37 13.30
N PHE A 175 20.21 -5.64 12.04
CA PHE A 175 18.84 -5.98 11.64
C PHE A 175 18.74 -7.28 10.85
N ASP A 176 17.69 -8.05 11.14
CA ASP A 176 17.25 -9.22 10.36
C ASP A 176 16.54 -8.85 9.08
N ILE A 177 15.67 -7.84 9.16
CA ILE A 177 14.75 -7.43 8.10
C ILE A 177 14.76 -5.90 8.01
N VAL A 178 14.88 -5.38 6.79
CA VAL A 178 14.64 -3.97 6.47
C VAL A 178 13.51 -3.92 5.44
N HIS A 179 12.34 -3.40 5.84
CA HIS A 179 11.19 -3.23 4.95
C HIS A 179 11.07 -1.77 4.51
N LEU A 180 11.42 -1.48 3.26
CA LEU A 180 11.43 -0.12 2.70
C LEU A 180 10.07 0.32 2.14
N SER A 181 9.06 -0.55 2.14
CA SER A 181 7.77 -0.29 1.48
C SER A 181 8.00 0.21 0.04
N ASN A 182 7.30 1.26 -0.38
CA ASN A 182 7.42 1.92 -1.67
C ASN A 182 8.20 3.24 -1.65
N ILE A 183 9.05 3.46 -0.64
CA ILE A 183 9.80 4.72 -0.54
C ILE A 183 10.71 4.94 -1.76
N LEU A 184 11.20 3.86 -2.38
CA LEU A 184 12.07 3.95 -3.56
C LEU A 184 11.33 4.51 -4.79
N ASP A 185 10.00 4.45 -4.84
CA ASP A 185 9.22 5.09 -5.92
C ASP A 185 9.37 6.62 -5.91
N TRP A 186 9.86 7.23 -4.82
CA TRP A 186 9.99 8.69 -4.68
C TRP A 186 11.39 9.19 -5.03
N LEU A 187 12.33 8.25 -5.19
CA LEU A 187 13.75 8.54 -5.27
C LEU A 187 14.25 8.49 -6.71
N THR A 188 15.23 9.33 -7.00
CA THR A 188 16.10 9.17 -8.17
C THR A 188 16.90 7.85 -8.07
N PRO A 189 17.43 7.32 -9.19
CA PRO A 189 18.30 6.15 -9.15
C PRO A 189 19.49 6.28 -8.18
N GLU A 190 20.09 7.47 -8.09
CA GLU A 190 21.21 7.77 -7.21
C GLU A 190 20.79 7.72 -5.72
N GLU A 191 19.65 8.32 -5.37
CA GLU A 191 19.11 8.30 -4.01
C GLU A 191 18.67 6.88 -3.60
N ALA A 192 18.08 6.12 -4.54
CA ALA A 192 17.71 4.74 -4.32
C ALA A 192 18.93 3.85 -4.07
N LEU A 193 20.01 4.04 -4.85
CA LEU A 193 21.30 3.37 -4.64
C LEU A 193 21.84 3.63 -3.23
N ILE A 194 21.85 4.89 -2.80
CA ILE A 194 22.30 5.27 -1.45
C ILE A 194 21.44 4.60 -0.38
N THR A 195 20.11 4.64 -0.54
CA THR A 195 19.15 4.06 0.40
C THR A 195 19.34 2.55 0.51
N LEU A 196 19.47 1.83 -0.61
CA LEU A 196 19.70 0.40 -0.65
C LEU A 196 21.08 0.00 -0.08
N ALA A 197 22.12 0.80 -0.32
CA ALA A 197 23.44 0.60 0.28
C ALA A 197 23.40 0.71 1.81
N ARG A 198 22.67 1.70 2.35
CA ARG A 198 22.49 1.87 3.80
C ARG A 198 21.66 0.73 4.40
N ALA A 199 20.59 0.31 3.74
CA ALA A 199 19.81 -0.86 4.14
C ALA A 199 20.68 -2.13 4.20
N TYR A 200 21.52 -2.36 3.18
CA TYR A 200 22.47 -3.48 3.16
C TYR A 200 23.49 -3.43 4.30
N HIS A 201 23.96 -2.24 4.67
CA HIS A 201 24.86 -2.11 5.82
C HIS A 201 24.17 -2.41 7.14
N ALA A 202 22.93 -1.95 7.33
CA ALA A 202 22.13 -2.21 8.53
C ALA A 202 21.80 -3.71 8.70
N LEU A 203 21.62 -4.45 7.60
CA LEU A 203 21.34 -5.89 7.65
C LEU A 203 22.53 -6.72 8.11
N ARG A 204 22.28 -7.77 8.90
CA ARG A 204 23.27 -8.83 9.17
C ARG A 204 23.44 -9.77 7.95
N PRO A 205 24.54 -10.54 7.84
CA PRO A 205 24.63 -11.60 6.84
C PRO A 205 23.43 -12.56 6.93
N GLY A 206 22.83 -12.89 5.79
CA GLY A 206 21.56 -13.62 5.69
C GLY A 206 20.29 -12.80 5.96
N GLY A 207 20.42 -11.52 6.36
CA GLY A 207 19.28 -10.62 6.54
C GLY A 207 18.64 -10.22 5.20
N ILE A 208 17.38 -9.79 5.25
CA ILE A 208 16.58 -9.52 4.04
C ILE A 208 16.11 -8.06 3.95
N VAL A 209 16.17 -7.52 2.74
CA VAL A 209 15.47 -6.28 2.38
C VAL A 209 14.17 -6.63 1.64
N VAL A 210 13.09 -5.92 1.96
CA VAL A 210 11.81 -6.05 1.27
C VAL A 210 11.41 -4.68 0.71
N VAL A 211 11.15 -4.64 -0.59
CA VAL A 211 10.73 -3.43 -1.33
C VAL A 211 9.44 -3.73 -2.08
N ARG A 212 8.45 -2.84 -1.97
CA ARG A 212 7.23 -2.90 -2.76
C ARG A 212 7.25 -1.77 -3.77
N GLN A 213 7.22 -2.06 -5.05
CA GLN A 213 7.22 -1.02 -6.08
C GLN A 213 5.79 -0.67 -6.46
N LEU A 214 5.40 0.59 -6.31
CA LEU A 214 4.03 1.03 -6.58
C LEU A 214 3.82 1.35 -8.05
N ASN A 215 4.39 2.45 -8.53
CA ASN A 215 4.12 3.02 -9.85
C ASN A 215 5.37 3.67 -10.49
N SER A 216 6.57 3.19 -10.15
CA SER A 216 7.84 3.62 -10.78
C SER A 216 8.40 2.57 -11.75
N THR A 217 9.40 2.93 -12.56
CA THR A 217 10.23 2.01 -13.38
C THR A 217 11.65 1.88 -12.84
N LEU A 218 11.89 2.32 -11.60
CA LEU A 218 13.20 2.17 -10.97
C LEU A 218 13.63 0.70 -11.01
N ASP A 219 14.83 0.43 -11.51
CA ASP A 219 15.39 -0.92 -11.52
C ASP A 219 15.93 -1.26 -10.12
N VAL A 220 15.03 -1.67 -9.23
CA VAL A 220 15.36 -2.05 -7.85
C VAL A 220 16.38 -3.19 -7.79
N ARG A 221 16.40 -4.09 -8.77
CA ARG A 221 17.31 -5.24 -8.76
C ARG A 221 18.70 -4.89 -9.29
N GLY A 222 18.77 -3.95 -10.23
CA GLY A 222 20.02 -3.44 -10.79
C GLY A 222 20.60 -2.23 -10.06
N CYS A 223 19.83 -1.57 -9.19
CA CYS A 223 20.33 -0.53 -8.29
C CYS A 223 20.56 -1.08 -6.88
N GLY A 224 21.63 -0.62 -6.22
CA GLY A 224 22.00 -1.10 -4.89
C GLY A 224 23.23 -2.00 -4.86
N PRO A 225 23.61 -2.46 -3.66
CA PRO A 225 24.66 -3.46 -3.47
C PRO A 225 24.21 -4.85 -3.93
N ASP A 226 25.14 -5.81 -3.96
CA ASP A 226 24.94 -7.17 -4.46
C ASP A 226 24.01 -8.03 -3.56
N PHE A 227 22.76 -7.60 -3.40
CA PHE A 227 21.71 -8.44 -2.85
C PHE A 227 21.49 -9.64 -3.78
N ARG A 228 21.34 -10.82 -3.18
CA ARG A 228 20.82 -11.98 -3.89
C ARG A 228 19.30 -11.88 -3.92
N TRP A 229 18.74 -11.43 -5.04
CA TRP A 229 17.29 -11.30 -5.22
C TRP A 229 16.59 -12.65 -5.28
N ASP A 230 15.59 -12.83 -4.41
CA ASP A 230 14.84 -14.06 -4.27
C ASP A 230 13.66 -14.11 -5.29
N PRO A 231 13.63 -15.09 -6.21
CA PRO A 231 12.53 -15.23 -7.16
C PRO A 231 11.18 -15.56 -6.51
N ALA A 232 11.16 -16.05 -5.25
CA ALA A 232 9.92 -16.28 -4.51
C ALA A 232 9.10 -14.99 -4.30
N ALA A 233 9.73 -13.81 -4.40
CA ALA A 233 9.04 -12.53 -4.37
C ALA A 233 7.97 -12.40 -5.45
N ASP A 234 8.20 -12.94 -6.65
CA ASP A 234 7.25 -12.87 -7.76
C ASP A 234 6.00 -13.73 -7.45
N GLU A 235 6.18 -14.89 -6.82
CA GLU A 235 5.07 -15.74 -6.36
C GLU A 235 4.28 -15.11 -5.20
N LEU A 236 4.97 -14.46 -4.27
CA LEU A 236 4.33 -13.71 -3.20
C LEU A 236 3.50 -12.55 -3.75
N HIS A 237 4.03 -11.83 -4.74
CA HIS A 237 3.32 -10.73 -5.40
C HIS A 237 2.08 -11.20 -6.15
N ARG A 238 2.13 -12.33 -6.86
CA ARG A 238 0.95 -12.89 -7.55
C ARG A 238 -0.21 -13.20 -6.61
N ARG A 239 0.09 -13.57 -5.37
CA ARG A 239 -0.90 -13.89 -4.32
C ARG A 239 -1.22 -12.70 -3.42
N ASP A 240 -0.62 -11.53 -3.66
CA ASP A 240 -0.85 -10.34 -2.85
C ASP A 240 -2.29 -9.85 -3.00
N ARG A 241 -3.00 -9.80 -1.87
CA ARG A 241 -4.38 -9.31 -1.80
C ARG A 241 -4.46 -7.79 -1.67
N SER A 242 -3.37 -7.09 -1.37
CA SER A 242 -3.32 -5.63 -1.37
C SER A 242 -3.24 -5.03 -2.78
N PHE A 243 -2.80 -5.84 -3.76
CA PHE A 243 -2.82 -5.66 -5.22
C PHE A 243 -2.33 -4.35 -5.84
N PHE A 244 -2.09 -3.27 -5.09
CA PHE A 244 -1.72 -1.97 -5.64
C PHE A 244 -0.31 -1.92 -6.21
N TYR A 245 0.61 -2.74 -5.69
CA TYR A 245 2.00 -2.73 -6.12
C TYR A 245 2.16 -3.40 -7.48
N ARG A 246 3.03 -2.87 -8.33
CA ARG A 246 3.40 -3.49 -9.61
C ARG A 246 4.44 -4.60 -9.45
N ALA A 247 5.25 -4.56 -8.39
CA ALA A 247 6.26 -5.57 -8.11
C ALA A 247 6.56 -5.65 -6.60
N LEU A 248 7.07 -6.81 -6.19
CA LEU A 248 7.66 -7.06 -4.88
C LEU A 248 9.10 -7.54 -5.10
N HIS A 249 10.04 -7.01 -4.33
CA HIS A 249 11.42 -7.41 -4.35
C HIS A 249 11.83 -7.86 -2.96
N VAL A 250 12.47 -9.02 -2.87
CA VAL A 250 13.09 -9.55 -1.65
C VAL A 250 14.55 -9.82 -1.96
N GLY A 251 15.45 -9.11 -1.29
CA GLY A 251 16.89 -9.24 -1.49
C GLY A 251 17.56 -9.79 -0.24
N VAL A 252 18.40 -10.81 -0.38
CA VAL A 252 19.17 -11.38 0.74
C VAL A 252 20.57 -10.81 0.73
N LYS A 253 21.03 -10.34 1.89
CA LYS A 253 22.44 -10.00 2.09
C LYS A 253 23.25 -11.31 2.24
N PRO A 254 24.24 -11.57 1.39
CA PRO A 254 25.09 -12.76 1.51
C PRO A 254 25.90 -12.78 2.82
#